data_AF-R0KS64-F1
#
_entry.id   AF-R0KS64-F1
#
_cell.length_a   1.000
_cell.length_b   1.000
_cell.length_c   1.000
_cell.angle_alpha   90.00
_cell.angle_beta   90.00
_cell.angle_gamma   90.00
#
_symmetry.space_group_name_H-M   'P 1'
#
loop_
_entity.id
_entity.type
_entity.pdbx_description
1 polymer ?
#
loop_
_entity_poly.entity_id
_entity_poly.type
_entity_poly.pdbx_seq_one_letter_code
_entity_poly.pdbx_strand_id
1 'polypeptide(L)'
;MNTCLFSQQNFTLHPSSPENPNSSVLLLMECCSEPNFNQKLKIQMTFISEFCPRIMKLIDNLEGTSYPFAHLLWDKLEDLKSSLERQSQEYYDEKTSLCLKDNVENGECMKNMLRLACEKSLNKLSKHMNLNETNEAFFNISQLFSPSVAVSSSTLNISALLDSFSKIPFFHGIPQIELVDGYSNFHRLIRRSIALNEIPNIEDILLAVKLNFPSFAEAALQSIWSPTNSVDAERFFSIYNVVVTDRRTTLKESNVEISTMLSFN
;
A
#
# COMPACT_ATOMS: atom_id res chain seq x y z
N MET A 1 -16.89 40.68 -1.30
CA MET A 1 -17.19 39.74 -2.40
C MET A 1 -16.44 40.22 -3.62
N ASN A 2 -15.24 39.70 -3.85
CA ASN A 2 -14.49 39.93 -5.09
C ASN A 2 -14.21 38.56 -5.70
N THR A 3 -14.97 38.26 -6.75
CA THR A 3 -14.80 37.12 -7.65
C THR A 3 -13.50 37.30 -8.41
N CYS A 4 -12.50 36.44 -8.13
CA CYS A 4 -11.30 36.34 -8.94
C CYS A 4 -11.69 35.63 -10.24
N LEU A 5 -11.85 36.43 -11.29
CA LEU A 5 -12.09 35.98 -12.65
C LEU A 5 -10.90 35.12 -13.09
N PHE A 6 -11.18 33.83 -13.31
CA PHE A 6 -10.34 32.97 -14.12
C PHE A 6 -10.19 33.60 -15.50
N SER A 7 -9.04 34.23 -15.78
CA SER A 7 -8.54 34.28 -17.13
C SER A 7 -8.05 32.87 -17.46
N GLN A 8 -8.94 32.07 -18.04
CA GLN A 8 -8.54 30.96 -18.89
C GLN A 8 -7.71 31.57 -20.03
N GLN A 9 -6.38 31.61 -19.87
CA GLN A 9 -5.52 31.56 -21.04
C GLN A 9 -5.65 30.15 -21.60
N ASN A 10 -6.65 29.97 -22.45
CA ASN A 10 -6.69 28.87 -23.40
C ASN A 10 -5.45 29.01 -24.29
N PHE A 11 -4.40 28.26 -23.98
CA PHE A 11 -3.37 27.97 -24.95
C PHE A 11 -4.00 27.05 -25.99
N THR A 12 -4.59 27.64 -27.03
CA THR A 12 -4.98 26.93 -28.24
C THR A 12 -3.70 26.37 -28.86
N LEU A 13 -3.47 25.07 -28.64
CA LEU A 13 -2.49 24.28 -29.37
C LEU A 13 -2.88 24.29 -30.85
N HIS A 14 -2.24 25.15 -31.63
CA HIS A 14 -2.20 24.95 -33.07
C HIS A 14 -1.31 23.73 -33.35
N PRO A 15 -1.80 22.72 -34.08
CA PRO A 15 -0.98 21.58 -34.46
C PRO A 15 -0.01 22.06 -35.54
N SER A 16 1.22 22.34 -35.15
CA SER A 16 2.35 22.39 -36.08
C SER A 16 3.25 21.19 -35.79
N SER A 17 3.72 20.63 -36.89
CA SER A 17 4.36 19.32 -37.11
C SER A 17 5.55 18.99 -36.18
N PRO A 18 5.98 17.72 -36.14
CA PRO A 18 6.97 17.24 -35.18
C PRO A 18 8.37 17.78 -35.51
N GLU A 19 9.31 17.61 -34.57
CA GLU A 19 10.77 17.75 -34.74
C GLU A 19 11.39 19.14 -34.48
N ASN A 20 11.44 19.58 -33.22
CA ASN A 20 12.65 20.25 -32.73
C ASN A 20 12.80 20.14 -31.20
N PRO A 21 13.68 19.29 -30.65
CA PRO A 21 13.94 19.24 -29.21
C PRO A 21 14.44 20.58 -28.63
N ASN A 22 14.99 21.47 -29.47
CA ASN A 22 15.38 22.82 -29.04
C ASN A 22 14.19 23.74 -28.74
N SER A 23 13.00 23.51 -29.30
CA SER A 23 11.84 24.39 -29.02
C SER A 23 11.30 24.17 -27.62
N SER A 24 11.27 22.90 -27.15
CA SER A 24 10.87 22.56 -25.78
C SER A 24 11.90 23.06 -24.75
N VAL A 25 13.19 23.02 -25.08
CA VAL A 25 14.26 23.56 -24.22
C VAL A 25 14.21 25.08 -24.14
N LEU A 26 13.97 25.78 -25.26
CA LEU A 26 13.78 27.23 -25.27
C LEU A 26 12.53 27.66 -24.49
N LEU A 27 11.42 26.92 -24.63
CA LEU A 27 10.21 27.14 -23.83
C LEU A 27 10.46 26.93 -22.33
N LEU A 28 11.18 25.87 -21.96
CA LEU A 28 11.58 25.64 -20.57
C LEU A 28 12.51 26.74 -20.04
N MET A 29 13.42 27.26 -20.87
CA MET A 29 14.30 28.38 -20.51
C MET A 29 13.54 29.70 -20.34
N GLU A 30 12.58 30.01 -21.22
CA GLU A 30 11.70 31.18 -21.08
C GLU A 30 10.82 31.07 -19.82
N CYS A 31 10.22 29.91 -19.56
CA CYS A 31 9.46 29.69 -18.34
C CYS A 31 10.34 29.84 -17.08
N CYS A 32 11.57 29.31 -17.08
CA CYS A 32 12.52 29.45 -15.98
C CYS A 32 13.03 30.88 -15.74
N SER A 33 12.81 31.79 -16.71
CA SER A 33 13.21 33.19 -16.63
C SER A 33 12.21 34.05 -15.84
N GLU A 34 10.98 33.57 -15.64
CA GLU A 34 10.01 34.23 -14.78
C GLU A 34 10.31 33.91 -13.29
N PRO A 35 10.60 34.92 -12.45
CA PRO A 35 10.90 34.71 -11.02
C PRO A 35 9.77 33.95 -10.31
N ASN A 36 8.54 34.20 -10.74
CA ASN A 36 7.35 33.61 -10.15
C ASN A 36 7.17 32.13 -10.52
N PHE A 37 7.47 31.76 -11.77
CA PHE A 37 7.44 30.38 -12.22
C PHE A 37 8.51 29.54 -11.52
N ASN A 38 9.74 30.06 -11.44
CA ASN A 38 10.87 29.37 -10.80
C ASN A 38 10.58 29.08 -9.32
N GLN A 39 9.98 30.04 -8.62
CA GLN A 39 9.57 29.86 -7.24
C GLN A 39 8.46 28.82 -7.04
N LYS A 40 7.43 28.81 -7.90
CA LYS A 40 6.38 27.77 -7.87
C LYS A 40 6.98 26.38 -8.11
N LEU A 41 7.86 26.26 -9.09
CA LEU A 41 8.57 25.03 -9.41
C LEU A 41 9.42 24.55 -8.23
N LYS A 42 10.15 25.45 -7.57
CA LYS A 42 10.93 25.15 -6.36
C LYS A 42 10.05 24.59 -5.24
N ILE A 43 8.89 25.21 -4.95
CA ILE A 43 7.96 24.72 -3.92
C ILE A 43 7.45 23.32 -4.27
N GLN A 44 7.05 23.09 -5.53
CA GLN A 44 6.59 21.78 -6.00
C GLN A 44 7.69 20.71 -5.89
N MET A 45 8.91 21.01 -6.33
CA MET A 45 10.04 20.08 -6.24
C MET A 45 10.37 19.76 -4.78
N THR A 46 10.36 20.76 -3.89
CA THR A 46 10.57 20.54 -2.46
C THR A 46 9.51 19.61 -1.88
N PHE A 47 8.23 19.88 -2.17
CA PHE A 47 7.12 19.03 -1.74
C PHE A 47 7.26 17.58 -2.24
N ILE A 48 7.56 17.40 -3.52
CA ILE A 48 7.82 16.09 -4.13
C ILE A 48 8.99 15.40 -3.42
N SER A 49 10.09 16.11 -3.17
CA SER A 49 11.28 15.54 -2.55
C SER A 49 11.07 15.11 -1.09
N GLU A 50 10.14 15.73 -0.36
CA GLU A 50 9.81 15.34 1.02
C GLU A 50 8.76 14.21 1.05
N PHE A 51 7.80 14.24 0.12
CA PHE A 51 6.66 13.33 0.13
C PHE A 51 6.91 12.01 -0.60
N CYS A 52 7.45 12.07 -1.83
CA CYS A 52 7.62 10.89 -2.68
C CYS A 52 8.53 9.81 -2.10
N PRO A 53 9.61 10.09 -1.34
CA PRO A 53 10.43 9.03 -0.75
C PRO A 53 9.63 8.09 0.17
N ARG A 54 8.60 8.58 0.86
CA ARG A 54 7.74 7.74 1.71
C ARG A 54 6.92 6.75 0.88
N ILE A 55 6.38 7.22 -0.25
CA ILE A 55 5.64 6.37 -1.20
C ILE A 55 6.58 5.37 -1.86
N MET A 56 7.74 5.82 -2.35
CA MET A 56 8.73 4.94 -2.99
C MET A 56 9.20 3.84 -2.04
N LYS A 57 9.54 4.19 -0.80
CA LYS A 57 9.91 3.20 0.22
C LYS A 57 8.79 2.20 0.49
N LEU A 58 7.52 2.65 0.48
CA LEU A 58 6.40 1.73 0.63
C LEU A 58 6.29 0.77 -0.56
N ILE A 59 6.42 1.28 -1.78
CA ILE A 59 6.45 0.47 -3.00
C ILE A 59 7.59 -0.55 -2.93
N ASP A 60 8.82 -0.11 -2.62
CA ASP A 60 10.00 -0.98 -2.51
C ASP A 60 9.79 -2.09 -1.47
N ASN A 61 9.12 -1.79 -0.35
CA ASN A 61 8.79 -2.80 0.65
C ASN A 61 7.75 -3.80 0.11
N LEU A 62 6.69 -3.33 -0.55
CA LEU A 62 5.62 -4.19 -1.08
C LEU A 62 6.08 -5.03 -2.29
N GLU A 63 7.09 -4.56 -3.03
CA GLU A 63 7.73 -5.26 -4.14
C GLU A 63 8.91 -6.14 -3.70
N GLY A 64 9.38 -5.98 -2.45
CA GLY A 64 10.51 -6.73 -1.92
C GLY A 64 10.16 -8.20 -1.65
N THR A 65 10.89 -9.13 -2.26
CA THR A 65 10.64 -10.58 -2.16
C THR A 65 11.18 -11.23 -0.87
N SER A 66 11.79 -10.47 0.04
CA SER A 66 12.52 -11.03 1.18
C SER A 66 11.73 -11.08 2.49
N TYR A 67 10.50 -10.58 2.53
CA TYR A 67 9.68 -10.56 3.75
C TYR A 67 8.18 -10.55 3.40
N PRO A 68 7.33 -11.31 4.11
CA PRO A 68 5.88 -11.30 3.89
C PRO A 68 5.27 -9.95 4.31
N PHE A 69 4.56 -9.26 3.42
CA PHE A 69 3.98 -7.94 3.72
C PHE A 69 2.44 -7.91 3.85
N ALA A 70 1.74 -9.00 3.54
CA ALA A 70 0.27 -8.99 3.48
C ALA A 70 -0.38 -8.64 4.83
N HIS A 71 0.23 -9.04 5.95
CA HIS A 71 -0.25 -8.71 7.31
C HIS A 71 0.04 -7.29 7.76
N LEU A 72 0.90 -6.56 7.06
CA LEU A 72 1.22 -5.15 7.35
C LEU A 72 0.62 -4.18 6.34
N LEU A 73 0.07 -4.70 5.23
CA LEU A 73 -0.40 -3.89 4.12
C LEU A 73 -1.40 -2.83 4.58
N TRP A 74 -2.41 -3.23 5.38
CA TRP A 74 -3.45 -2.29 5.78
C TRP A 74 -2.94 -1.19 6.72
N ASP A 75 -2.07 -1.54 7.67
CA ASP A 75 -1.42 -0.58 8.57
C ASP A 75 -0.60 0.44 7.78
N LYS A 76 0.12 -0.01 6.74
CA LYS A 76 0.88 0.88 5.85
C LYS A 76 -0.01 1.80 5.00
N LEU A 77 -1.16 1.30 4.54
CA LEU A 77 -2.13 2.12 3.80
C LEU A 77 -2.78 3.17 4.71
N GLU A 78 -3.10 2.83 5.96
CA GLU A 78 -3.62 3.78 6.96
C GLU A 78 -2.55 4.83 7.35
N ASP A 79 -1.28 4.44 7.48
CA ASP A 79 -0.16 5.38 7.69
C ASP A 79 -0.06 6.40 6.52
N LEU A 80 -0.15 5.91 5.28
CA LEU A 80 -0.12 6.75 4.08
C LEU A 80 -1.32 7.69 4.03
N LYS A 81 -2.53 7.17 4.32
CA LYS A 81 -3.76 7.95 4.39
C LYS A 81 -3.67 9.06 5.44
N SER A 82 -3.23 8.73 6.65
CA SER A 82 -3.00 9.69 7.73
C SER A 82 -1.96 10.76 7.35
N SER A 83 -0.93 10.38 6.59
CA SER A 83 0.05 11.33 6.07
C SER A 83 -0.58 12.30 5.06
N LEU A 84 -1.42 11.81 4.15
CA LEU A 84 -2.13 12.63 3.15
C LEU A 84 -3.13 13.57 3.80
N GLU A 85 -3.86 13.11 4.83
CA GLU A 85 -4.81 13.93 5.60
C GLU A 85 -4.13 15.07 6.35
N ARG A 86 -2.95 14.83 6.95
CA ARG A 86 -2.18 15.91 7.57
C ARG A 86 -1.78 16.98 6.55
N GLN A 87 -1.31 16.56 5.37
CA GLN A 87 -0.88 17.49 4.33
C GLN A 87 -2.05 18.26 3.70
N SER A 88 -3.22 17.65 3.56
CA SER A 88 -4.42 18.38 3.10
C SER A 88 -4.90 19.43 4.11
N GLN A 89 -4.60 19.24 5.39
CA GLN A 89 -4.82 20.22 6.47
C GLN A 89 -3.66 21.24 6.61
N GLU A 90 -2.78 21.34 5.62
CA GLU A 90 -1.64 22.26 5.58
C GLU A 90 -0.52 21.98 6.60
N TYR A 91 -0.49 20.78 7.21
CA TYR A 91 0.64 20.33 8.01
C TYR A 91 1.72 19.73 7.10
N TYR A 92 2.52 20.60 6.51
CA TYR A 92 3.66 20.22 5.67
C TYR A 92 4.93 20.01 6.49
N ASP A 93 5.85 19.20 5.96
CA ASP A 93 7.19 19.06 6.53
C ASP A 93 7.96 20.40 6.46
N GLU A 94 9.08 20.48 7.19
CA GLU A 94 9.80 21.71 7.49
C GLU A 94 10.22 22.50 6.23
N LYS A 95 10.75 21.82 5.20
CA LYS A 95 11.30 22.53 4.03
C LYS A 95 10.18 23.09 3.15
N THR A 96 9.10 22.34 2.96
CA THR A 96 7.91 22.84 2.26
C THR A 96 7.30 24.02 3.01
N SER A 97 7.17 23.92 4.33
CA SER A 97 6.67 25.00 5.18
C SER A 97 7.51 26.28 5.08
N LEU A 98 8.84 26.15 5.07
CA LEU A 98 9.76 27.29 4.87
C LEU A 98 9.60 27.91 3.48
N CYS A 99 9.58 27.10 2.42
CA CYS A 99 9.41 27.61 1.05
C CYS A 99 8.07 28.33 0.85
N LEU A 100 7.01 27.91 1.54
CA LEU A 100 5.71 28.58 1.50
C LEU A 100 5.71 29.91 2.27
N LYS A 101 6.44 30.01 3.39
CA LYS A 101 6.58 31.26 4.17
C LYS A 101 7.40 32.31 3.44
N ASP A 102 8.46 31.88 2.75
CA ASP A 102 9.32 32.76 1.96
C ASP A 102 8.62 33.34 0.72
N ASN A 103 7.43 32.81 0.38
CA ASN A 103 6.69 33.18 -0.83
C ASN A 103 5.35 33.86 -0.52
N VAL A 104 5.41 35.09 -0.03
CA VAL A 104 4.25 35.84 0.49
C VAL A 104 3.20 36.13 -0.58
N GLU A 105 3.60 36.40 -1.83
CA GLU A 105 2.66 36.79 -2.90
C GLU A 105 1.85 35.60 -3.44
N ASN A 106 2.39 34.38 -3.37
CA ASN A 106 1.76 33.18 -3.95
C ASN A 106 1.53 32.02 -2.97
N GLY A 107 1.87 32.19 -1.69
CA GLY A 107 1.76 31.15 -0.68
C GLY A 107 0.37 30.54 -0.59
N GLU A 108 -0.69 31.35 -0.66
CA GLU A 108 -2.08 30.86 -0.61
C GLU A 108 -2.47 30.07 -1.87
N CYS A 109 -2.07 30.53 -3.05
CA CYS A 109 -2.30 29.80 -4.30
C CYS A 109 -1.59 28.44 -4.27
N MET A 110 -0.35 28.40 -3.77
CA MET A 110 0.43 27.17 -3.66
C MET A 110 -0.13 26.21 -2.62
N LYS A 111 -0.54 26.70 -1.45
CA LYS A 111 -1.24 25.89 -0.44
C LYS A 111 -2.50 25.23 -1.00
N ASN A 112 -3.32 26.01 -1.71
CA ASN A 112 -4.53 25.48 -2.35
C ASN A 112 -4.21 24.40 -3.40
N MET A 113 -3.16 24.59 -4.20
CA MET A 113 -2.71 23.58 -5.16
C MET A 113 -2.26 22.28 -4.45
N LEU A 114 -1.40 22.38 -3.44
CA LEU A 114 -0.89 21.22 -2.71
C LEU A 114 -2.01 20.48 -1.96
N ARG A 115 -2.93 21.22 -1.34
CA ARG A 115 -4.14 20.65 -0.72
C ARG A 115 -4.96 19.86 -1.71
N LEU A 116 -5.29 20.45 -2.88
CA LEU A 116 -6.06 19.76 -3.92
C LEU A 116 -5.36 18.50 -4.44
N ALA A 117 -4.03 18.50 -4.53
CA ALA A 117 -3.25 17.32 -4.91
C ALA A 117 -3.33 16.21 -3.85
N CYS A 118 -3.23 16.58 -2.57
CA CYS A 118 -3.39 15.65 -1.44
C CYS A 118 -4.82 15.08 -1.39
N GLU A 119 -5.85 15.92 -1.52
CA GLU A 119 -7.25 15.51 -1.54
C GLU A 119 -7.55 14.54 -2.71
N LYS A 120 -7.02 14.80 -3.91
CA LYS A 120 -7.15 13.87 -5.04
C LYS A 120 -6.52 12.51 -4.75
N SER A 121 -5.33 12.51 -4.15
CA SER A 121 -4.61 11.29 -3.79
C SER A 121 -5.34 10.53 -2.69
N LEU A 122 -5.83 11.23 -1.67
CA LEU A 122 -6.62 10.68 -0.58
C LEU A 122 -7.92 10.04 -1.08
N ASN A 123 -8.63 10.72 -1.98
CA ASN A 123 -9.84 10.20 -2.61
C ASN A 123 -9.57 8.93 -3.42
N LYS A 124 -8.43 8.87 -4.14
CA LYS A 124 -8.03 7.68 -4.88
C LYS A 124 -7.69 6.53 -3.95
N LEU A 125 -6.86 6.78 -2.92
CA LEU A 125 -6.48 5.79 -1.93
C LEU A 125 -7.70 5.24 -1.18
N SER A 126 -8.59 6.11 -0.72
CA SER A 126 -9.80 5.73 0.02
C SER A 126 -10.71 4.82 -0.81
N LYS A 127 -10.83 5.06 -2.12
CA LYS A 127 -11.58 4.17 -3.02
C LYS A 127 -10.98 2.77 -3.10
N HIS A 128 -9.64 2.65 -3.08
CA HIS A 128 -8.96 1.35 -3.08
C HIS A 128 -8.97 0.67 -1.71
N MET A 129 -9.12 1.42 -0.61
CA MET A 129 -9.27 0.90 0.74
C MET A 129 -10.74 0.55 1.09
N ASN A 130 -11.71 0.95 0.28
CA ASN A 130 -13.09 0.50 0.46
C ASN A 130 -13.16 -1.02 0.25
N LEU A 131 -13.68 -1.73 1.26
CA LEU A 131 -13.77 -3.18 1.22
C LEU A 131 -14.59 -3.66 0.02
N ASN A 132 -14.00 -4.60 -0.70
CA ASN A 132 -14.57 -5.30 -1.85
C ASN A 132 -13.97 -6.71 -1.92
N GLU A 133 -14.48 -7.54 -2.82
CA GLU A 133 -14.08 -8.94 -2.98
C GLU A 133 -12.57 -9.12 -3.23
N THR A 134 -11.88 -8.11 -3.77
CA THR A 134 -10.45 -8.18 -4.11
C THR A 134 -9.53 -7.83 -2.92
N ASN A 135 -9.96 -6.95 -2.01
CA ASN A 135 -9.12 -6.48 -0.90
C ASN A 135 -9.57 -6.97 0.49
N GLU A 136 -10.76 -7.59 0.59
CA GLU A 136 -11.32 -8.09 1.85
C GLU A 136 -10.40 -9.11 2.51
N ALA A 137 -9.77 -10.00 1.74
CA ALA A 137 -8.81 -10.97 2.28
C ALA A 137 -7.60 -10.28 2.94
N PHE A 138 -6.99 -9.30 2.27
CA PHE A 138 -5.83 -8.56 2.82
C PHE A 138 -6.17 -7.75 4.06
N PHE A 139 -7.37 -7.16 4.10
CA PHE A 139 -7.88 -6.52 5.30
C PHE A 139 -7.94 -7.51 6.47
N ASN A 140 -8.58 -8.67 6.27
CA ASN A 140 -8.70 -9.69 7.31
C ASN A 140 -7.34 -10.28 7.73
N ILE A 141 -6.41 -10.50 6.79
CA ILE A 141 -5.04 -10.93 7.09
C ILE A 141 -4.36 -9.89 7.99
N SER A 142 -4.48 -8.60 7.68
CA SER A 142 -3.91 -7.53 8.52
C SER A 142 -4.59 -7.47 9.91
N GLN A 143 -5.91 -7.65 9.99
CA GLN A 143 -6.63 -7.67 11.26
C GLN A 143 -6.24 -8.86 12.16
N LEU A 144 -5.86 -10.00 11.57
CA LEU A 144 -5.50 -11.21 12.31
C LEU A 144 -4.02 -11.24 12.68
N PHE A 145 -3.15 -10.85 11.77
CA PHE A 145 -1.71 -11.12 11.88
C PHE A 145 -0.85 -9.88 12.10
N SER A 146 -1.44 -8.67 12.15
CA SER A 146 -0.69 -7.48 12.55
C SER A 146 -0.40 -7.50 14.07
N PRO A 147 0.87 -7.28 14.49
CA PRO A 147 1.21 -7.12 15.90
C PRO A 147 0.41 -6.02 16.62
N SER A 148 0.04 -4.95 15.90
CA SER A 148 -0.67 -3.79 16.47
C SER A 148 -2.05 -4.17 17.00
N VAL A 149 -2.73 -5.10 16.33
CA VAL A 149 -4.07 -5.59 16.71
C VAL A 149 -3.98 -6.51 17.92
N ALA A 150 -2.94 -7.34 18.00
CA ALA A 150 -2.72 -8.27 19.11
C ALA A 150 -2.50 -7.60 20.48
N VAL A 151 -2.00 -6.35 20.46
CA VAL A 151 -1.83 -5.51 21.67
C VAL A 151 -3.18 -4.94 22.13
N SER A 152 -4.06 -4.63 21.19
CA SER A 152 -5.25 -3.80 21.43
C SER A 152 -6.43 -4.60 22.00
N SER A 153 -6.54 -5.88 21.67
CA SER A 153 -7.68 -6.69 22.08
C SER A 153 -7.33 -7.57 23.28
N SER A 154 -7.87 -7.27 24.46
CA SER A 154 -7.66 -8.07 25.69
C SER A 154 -8.37 -9.42 25.64
N THR A 155 -9.51 -9.51 24.95
CA THR A 155 -10.38 -10.70 24.82
C THR A 155 -10.70 -11.01 23.35
N LEU A 156 -10.53 -12.28 22.97
CA LEU A 156 -10.86 -12.75 21.63
C LEU A 156 -12.37 -12.87 21.45
N ASN A 157 -12.94 -12.09 20.52
CA ASN A 157 -14.30 -12.31 20.05
C ASN A 157 -14.28 -13.47 19.03
N ILE A 158 -14.66 -14.67 19.49
CA ILE A 158 -14.61 -15.89 18.68
C ILE A 158 -15.47 -15.77 17.42
N SER A 159 -16.63 -15.11 17.50
CA SER A 159 -17.52 -14.95 16.34
C SER A 159 -16.87 -14.09 15.25
N ALA A 160 -16.32 -12.94 15.63
CA ALA A 160 -15.62 -12.05 14.69
C ALA A 160 -14.33 -12.69 14.14
N LEU A 161 -13.63 -13.47 14.97
CA LEU A 161 -12.44 -14.22 14.56
C LEU A 161 -12.76 -15.25 13.47
N LEU A 162 -13.80 -16.07 13.69
CA LEU A 162 -14.22 -17.08 12.71
C LEU A 162 -14.76 -16.45 11.42
N ASP A 163 -15.48 -15.32 11.53
CA ASP A 163 -15.90 -14.55 10.37
C ASP A 163 -14.67 -14.08 9.55
N SER A 164 -13.66 -13.52 10.21
CA SER A 164 -12.42 -13.06 9.56
C SER A 164 -11.68 -14.20 8.85
N PHE A 165 -11.58 -15.38 9.48
CA PHE A 165 -10.98 -16.56 8.85
C PHE A 165 -11.76 -17.03 7.62
N SER A 166 -13.10 -16.93 7.65
CA SER A 166 -13.94 -17.35 6.52
C SER A 166 -13.68 -16.54 5.24
N LYS A 167 -13.18 -15.29 5.40
CA LYS A 167 -12.82 -14.38 4.31
C LYS A 167 -11.45 -14.64 3.69
N ILE A 168 -10.68 -15.57 4.24
CA ILE A 168 -9.34 -15.90 3.78
C ILE A 168 -9.32 -17.33 3.23
N PRO A 169 -9.06 -17.53 1.91
CA PRO A 169 -9.19 -18.83 1.26
C PRO A 169 -8.35 -19.95 1.91
N PHE A 170 -7.15 -19.64 2.40
CA PHE A 170 -6.24 -20.64 2.98
C PHE A 170 -6.78 -21.33 4.23
N PHE A 171 -7.76 -20.74 4.92
CA PHE A 171 -8.36 -21.34 6.11
C PHE A 171 -9.60 -22.20 5.81
N HIS A 172 -10.03 -22.28 4.54
CA HIS A 172 -11.17 -23.10 4.15
C HIS A 172 -10.87 -24.58 4.37
N GLY A 173 -11.70 -25.25 5.16
CA GLY A 173 -11.54 -26.68 5.48
C GLY A 173 -10.79 -26.98 6.78
N ILE A 174 -10.24 -25.97 7.47
CA ILE A 174 -9.66 -26.15 8.80
C ILE A 174 -10.78 -26.15 9.85
N PRO A 175 -10.80 -27.12 10.79
CA PRO A 175 -11.80 -27.15 11.85
C PRO A 175 -11.76 -25.87 12.70
N GLN A 176 -12.95 -25.32 13.03
CA GLN A 176 -13.05 -24.08 13.82
C GLN A 176 -12.30 -24.14 15.15
N ILE A 177 -12.29 -25.32 15.80
CA ILE A 177 -11.55 -25.52 17.05
C ILE A 177 -10.04 -25.32 16.86
N GLU A 178 -9.48 -25.82 15.75
CA GLU A 178 -8.06 -25.67 15.44
C GLU A 178 -7.71 -24.22 15.08
N LEU A 179 -8.62 -23.51 14.39
CA LEU A 179 -8.47 -22.08 14.12
C LEU A 179 -8.40 -21.26 15.40
N VAL A 180 -9.33 -21.49 16.33
CA VAL A 180 -9.42 -20.75 17.58
C VAL A 180 -8.21 -21.04 18.47
N ASP A 181 -7.85 -22.31 18.62
CA ASP A 181 -6.72 -22.73 19.48
C ASP A 181 -5.38 -22.29 18.90
N GLY A 182 -5.18 -22.46 17.59
CA GLY A 182 -3.99 -22.03 16.87
C GLY A 182 -3.79 -20.51 16.95
N TYR A 183 -4.86 -19.75 16.68
CA TYR A 183 -4.82 -18.29 16.81
C TYR A 183 -4.59 -17.82 18.24
N SER A 184 -5.22 -18.48 19.22
CA SER A 184 -4.99 -18.18 20.64
C SER A 184 -3.54 -18.41 21.04
N ASN A 185 -2.90 -19.46 20.52
CA ASN A 185 -1.48 -19.74 20.76
C ASN A 185 -0.58 -18.68 20.12
N PHE A 186 -0.82 -18.37 18.84
CA PHE A 186 -0.14 -17.30 18.10
C PHE A 186 -0.22 -15.97 18.86
N HIS A 187 -1.42 -15.55 19.20
CA HIS A 187 -1.69 -14.29 19.89
C HIS A 187 -0.99 -14.22 21.27
N ARG A 188 -0.96 -15.33 22.01
CA ARG A 188 -0.22 -15.44 23.28
C ARG A 188 1.29 -15.26 23.09
N LEU A 189 1.87 -15.83 22.03
CA LEU A 189 3.30 -15.69 21.73
C LEU A 189 3.67 -14.26 21.33
N ILE A 190 2.83 -13.59 20.53
CA ILE A 190 2.98 -12.17 20.18
C ILE A 190 3.03 -11.30 21.44
N ARG A 191 2.02 -11.44 22.31
CA ARG A 191 1.98 -10.69 23.58
C ARG A 191 3.18 -10.95 24.47
N ARG A 192 3.69 -12.19 24.49
CA ARG A 192 4.90 -12.54 25.23
C ARG A 192 6.12 -11.82 24.69
N SER A 193 6.33 -11.81 23.37
CA SER A 193 7.45 -11.12 22.72
C SER A 193 7.41 -9.61 23.04
N ILE A 194 6.23 -8.99 22.93
CA ILE A 194 6.03 -7.57 23.24
C ILE A 194 6.29 -7.27 24.73
N ALA A 195 5.83 -8.14 25.64
CA ALA A 195 6.11 -7.99 27.07
C ALA A 195 7.61 -8.09 27.42
N LEU A 196 8.41 -8.72 26.56
CA LEU A 196 9.86 -8.79 26.67
C LEU A 196 10.59 -7.62 25.97
N ASN A 197 9.85 -6.64 25.46
CA ASN A 197 10.37 -5.54 24.62
C ASN A 197 11.06 -6.01 23.33
N GLU A 198 10.67 -7.17 22.82
CA GLU A 198 11.12 -7.68 21.53
C GLU A 198 10.17 -7.21 20.41
N ILE A 199 10.72 -7.06 19.20
CA ILE A 199 9.91 -6.83 18.00
C ILE A 199 9.44 -8.20 17.50
N PRO A 200 8.13 -8.50 17.53
CA PRO A 200 7.65 -9.82 17.15
C PRO A 200 7.86 -10.09 15.66
N ASN A 201 8.64 -11.12 15.34
CA ASN A 201 8.69 -11.67 14.00
C ASN A 201 7.51 -12.64 13.80
N ILE A 202 6.54 -12.23 12.97
CA ILE A 202 5.31 -13.01 12.73
C ILE A 202 5.64 -14.37 12.12
N GLU A 203 6.60 -14.43 11.19
CA GLU A 203 6.97 -15.68 10.52
C GLU A 203 7.58 -16.68 11.51
N ASP A 204 8.55 -16.26 12.33
CA ASP A 204 9.17 -17.12 13.34
C ASP A 204 8.14 -17.63 14.37
N ILE A 205 7.19 -16.77 14.74
CA ILE A 205 6.13 -17.14 15.68
C ILE A 205 5.19 -18.16 15.05
N LEU A 206 4.78 -17.98 13.79
CA LEU A 206 3.95 -18.95 13.08
C LEU A 206 4.68 -20.29 12.87
N LEU A 207 5.98 -20.27 12.59
CA LEU A 207 6.81 -21.47 12.54
C LEU A 207 6.83 -22.22 13.89
N ALA A 208 6.87 -21.49 15.01
CA ALA A 208 6.75 -22.10 16.34
C ALA A 208 5.34 -22.67 16.61
N VAL A 209 4.29 -22.00 16.15
CA VAL A 209 2.90 -22.47 16.26
C VAL A 209 2.68 -23.76 15.44
N LYS A 210 3.36 -23.91 14.30
CA LYS A 210 3.30 -25.09 13.41
C LYS A 210 3.58 -26.40 14.12
N LEU A 211 4.36 -26.39 15.22
CA LEU A 211 4.65 -27.58 16.02
C LEU A 211 3.41 -28.19 16.68
N ASN A 212 2.41 -27.37 17.03
CA ASN A 212 1.21 -27.82 17.74
C ASN A 212 -0.07 -27.67 16.92
N PHE A 213 -0.09 -26.74 15.96
CA PHE A 213 -1.24 -26.43 15.12
C PHE A 213 -0.79 -26.31 13.65
N PRO A 214 -0.41 -27.42 13.02
CA PRO A 214 0.24 -27.41 11.71
C PRO A 214 -0.65 -26.83 10.61
N SER A 215 -1.94 -27.21 10.56
CA SER A 215 -2.85 -26.75 9.50
C SER A 215 -3.12 -25.25 9.63
N PHE A 216 -3.36 -24.77 10.85
CA PHE A 216 -3.51 -23.34 11.12
C PHE A 216 -2.26 -22.55 10.72
N ALA A 217 -1.08 -22.99 11.15
CA ALA A 217 0.17 -22.27 10.90
C ALA A 217 0.54 -22.26 9.42
N GLU A 218 0.28 -23.35 8.70
CA GLU A 218 0.51 -23.44 7.25
C GLU A 218 -0.39 -22.47 6.48
N ALA A 219 -1.69 -22.44 6.81
CA ALA A 219 -2.62 -21.47 6.22
C ALA A 219 -2.24 -20.02 6.55
N ALA A 220 -1.80 -19.75 7.78
CA ALA A 220 -1.35 -18.42 8.20
C ALA A 220 -0.07 -17.99 7.46
N LEU A 221 0.92 -18.88 7.33
CA LEU A 221 2.14 -18.61 6.57
C LEU A 221 1.80 -18.30 5.10
N GLN A 222 0.96 -19.11 4.45
CA GLN A 222 0.50 -18.85 3.08
C GLN A 222 -0.23 -17.50 2.97
N SER A 223 -1.02 -17.14 3.99
CA SER A 223 -1.75 -15.88 4.03
C SER A 223 -0.81 -14.67 4.11
N ILE A 224 0.20 -14.67 4.99
CA ILE A 224 1.10 -13.52 5.13
C ILE A 224 2.03 -13.34 3.92
N TRP A 225 2.36 -14.44 3.24
CA TRP A 225 3.16 -14.46 2.01
C TRP A 225 2.34 -14.17 0.74
N SER A 226 1.04 -13.90 0.88
CA SER A 226 0.21 -13.55 -0.28
C SER A 226 0.79 -12.33 -1.00
N PRO A 227 0.99 -12.39 -2.33
CA PRO A 227 1.59 -11.30 -3.09
C PRO A 227 0.71 -10.06 -3.00
N THR A 228 1.31 -8.94 -2.60
CA THR A 228 0.59 -7.67 -2.36
C THR A 228 0.75 -6.65 -3.49
N ASN A 229 1.68 -6.88 -4.42
CA ASN A 229 1.93 -6.01 -5.56
C ASN A 229 1.18 -6.51 -6.81
N SER A 230 0.82 -5.60 -7.72
CA SER A 230 0.01 -5.93 -8.91
C SER A 230 0.78 -6.75 -9.94
N VAL A 231 2.12 -6.67 -9.98
CA VAL A 231 2.92 -7.41 -10.97
C VAL A 231 2.99 -8.89 -10.59
N ASP A 232 3.26 -9.20 -9.33
CA ASP A 232 3.26 -10.56 -8.79
C ASP A 232 1.84 -11.08 -8.61
N ALA A 233 0.85 -10.24 -8.29
CA ALA A 233 -0.55 -10.66 -8.32
C ALA A 233 -1.04 -10.95 -9.74
N GLU A 234 -0.71 -10.14 -10.76
CA GLU A 234 -1.01 -10.44 -12.16
C GLU A 234 -0.27 -11.70 -12.63
N ARG A 235 0.98 -11.90 -12.22
CA ARG A 235 1.76 -13.11 -12.52
C ARG A 235 1.16 -14.32 -11.81
N PHE A 236 0.74 -14.19 -10.55
CA PHE A 236 0.09 -15.22 -9.75
C PHE A 236 -1.27 -15.59 -10.33
N PHE A 237 -2.14 -14.63 -10.63
CA PHE A 237 -3.44 -14.88 -11.27
C PHE A 237 -3.33 -15.38 -12.71
N SER A 238 -2.33 -14.93 -13.48
CA SER A 238 -2.05 -15.46 -14.82
C SER A 238 -1.54 -16.89 -14.77
N ILE A 239 -0.63 -17.21 -13.85
CA ILE A 239 -0.13 -18.57 -13.62
C ILE A 239 -1.24 -19.48 -13.08
N TYR A 240 -2.05 -18.99 -12.13
CA TYR A 240 -3.21 -19.69 -11.59
C TYR A 240 -4.25 -19.97 -12.68
N ASN A 241 -4.52 -19.03 -13.57
CA ASN A 241 -5.38 -19.26 -14.74
C ASN A 241 -4.81 -20.32 -15.67
N VAL A 242 -3.49 -20.38 -15.90
CA VAL A 242 -2.87 -21.44 -16.71
C VAL A 242 -3.08 -22.83 -16.08
N VAL A 243 -3.00 -22.93 -14.75
CA VAL A 243 -3.21 -24.20 -14.02
C VAL A 243 -4.70 -24.59 -13.95
N VAL A 244 -5.61 -23.62 -13.77
CA VAL A 244 -7.04 -23.88 -13.50
C VAL A 244 -7.90 -23.89 -14.77
N THR A 245 -7.50 -23.19 -15.84
CA THR A 245 -8.27 -23.16 -17.10
C THR A 245 -7.87 -24.25 -18.10
N ASP A 246 -6.73 -24.94 -17.90
CA ASP A 246 -6.41 -26.10 -18.73
C ASP A 246 -7.32 -27.26 -18.29
N ARG A 247 -8.44 -27.44 -19.01
CA ARG A 247 -9.44 -28.51 -18.86
C ARG A 247 -8.90 -29.94 -19.00
N ARG A 248 -7.59 -30.16 -18.89
CA ARG A 248 -6.92 -31.43 -19.11
C ARG A 248 -6.36 -31.92 -17.79
N THR A 249 -6.98 -32.97 -17.28
CA THR A 249 -6.63 -33.79 -16.11
C THR A 249 -5.26 -34.49 -16.22
N THR A 250 -4.30 -33.91 -16.93
CA THR A 250 -2.94 -34.44 -17.12
C THR A 250 -1.91 -33.34 -16.90
N LEU A 251 -1.16 -33.47 -15.82
CA LEU A 251 0.05 -32.69 -15.55
C LEU A 251 1.04 -32.90 -16.70
N LYS A 252 1.29 -31.84 -17.48
CA LYS A 252 2.42 -31.79 -18.41
C LYS A 252 3.69 -31.39 -17.66
N GLU A 253 4.85 -31.71 -18.21
CA GLU A 253 6.16 -31.36 -17.64
C GLU A 253 6.28 -29.85 -17.34
N SER A 254 5.75 -28.99 -18.21
CA SER A 254 5.64 -27.54 -17.98
C SER A 254 4.79 -27.16 -16.76
N ASN A 255 3.78 -27.97 -16.42
CA ASN A 255 2.88 -27.71 -15.29
C ASN A 255 3.54 -28.13 -13.97
N VAL A 256 4.47 -29.08 -14.01
CA VAL A 256 5.26 -29.52 -12.84
C VAL A 256 6.28 -28.44 -12.45
N GLU A 257 6.97 -27.83 -13.43
CA GLU A 257 7.84 -26.67 -13.17
C GLU A 257 7.04 -25.50 -12.57
N ILE A 258 5.85 -25.23 -13.11
CA ILE A 258 4.95 -24.16 -12.62
C ILE A 258 4.43 -24.47 -11.20
N SER A 259 4.02 -25.69 -10.90
CA SER A 259 3.66 -26.11 -9.53
C SER A 259 4.84 -26.01 -8.56
N THR A 260 6.06 -26.25 -9.03
CA THR A 260 7.28 -26.10 -8.22
C THR A 260 7.56 -24.62 -7.96
N MET A 261 7.41 -23.73 -8.95
CA MET A 261 7.52 -22.28 -8.75
C MET A 261 6.45 -21.71 -7.80
N LEU A 262 5.23 -22.25 -7.82
CA LEU A 262 4.16 -21.90 -6.87
C LEU A 262 4.41 -22.40 -5.45
N SER A 263 5.32 -23.36 -5.27
CA SER A 263 5.69 -23.89 -3.95
C SER A 263 6.90 -23.16 -3.34
N PHE A 264 7.59 -22.31 -4.12
CA PHE A 264 8.82 -21.61 -3.75
C PHE A 264 8.71 -20.08 -3.72
N ASN A 265 7.59 -19.50 -4.16
CA ASN A 265 7.21 -18.10 -3.88
C ASN A 265 6.11 -18.09 -2.81
#